data_AF-A0A661JSX5-F1
#
_entry.id   AF-A0A661JSX5-F1
#
_cell.length_a   1.000
_cell.length_b   1.000
_cell.length_c   1.000
_cell.angle_alpha   90.00
_cell.angle_beta   90.00
_cell.angle_gamma   90.00
#
_symmetry.space_group_name_H-M   'P 1'
#
loop_
_entity.id
_entity.type
_entity.pdbx_description
1 polymer ?
#
loop_
_entity_poly.entity_id
_entity_poly.type
_entity_poly.pdbx_seq_one_letter_code
_entity_poly.pdbx_strand_id
1 'polypeptide(L)'
;MAFDWREFLELAKDLVDRAGTNYSAEAANRTAVSRAYYAAFCWARNYAESRLGFQRRSGVQDHERLRRYLTAQGKPQMASRLNRLRGWRNDCDYDDQVPNISNRVKSALKTANKVIQECI
;
A
#
# COMPACT_ATOMS: atom_id res chain seq x y z
N MET A 1 -1.52 -6.67 21.69
CA MET A 1 -2.32 -5.89 20.72
C MET A 1 -1.76 -6.15 19.33
N ALA A 2 -2.61 -6.27 18.30
CA ALA A 2 -2.14 -6.31 16.92
C ALA A 2 -1.74 -4.90 16.47
N PHE A 3 -0.73 -4.78 15.61
CA PHE A 3 -0.32 -3.51 15.02
C PHE A 3 -1.44 -2.92 14.14
N ASP A 4 -1.72 -1.61 14.29
CA ASP A 4 -2.65 -0.91 13.43
C ASP A 4 -1.95 -0.46 12.14
N TRP A 5 -2.17 -1.21 11.07
CA TRP A 5 -1.57 -0.93 9.77
C TRP A 5 -1.95 0.44 9.19
N ARG A 6 -3.02 1.08 9.67
CA ARG A 6 -3.41 2.44 9.24
C ARG A 6 -2.39 3.48 9.70
N GLU A 7 -1.65 3.23 10.78
CA GLU A 7 -0.59 4.13 11.23
C GLU A 7 0.51 4.32 10.16
N PHE A 8 0.76 3.32 9.30
CA PHE A 8 1.67 3.50 8.18
C PHE A 8 1.14 4.48 7.11
N LEU A 9 -0.17 4.63 6.95
CA LEU A 9 -0.71 5.66 6.07
C LEU A 9 -0.49 7.05 6.67
N GLU A 10 -0.64 7.22 7.98
CA GLU A 10 -0.35 8.50 8.64
C GLU A 10 1.14 8.84 8.61
N LEU A 11 2.01 7.86 8.88
CA LEU A 11 3.45 8.01 8.71
C LEU A 11 3.83 8.41 7.28
N ALA A 12 3.18 7.81 6.27
CA ALA A 12 3.43 8.16 4.88
C ALA A 12 3.06 9.62 4.56
N LYS A 13 2.01 10.17 5.18
CA LYS A 13 1.64 11.59 5.02
C LYS A 13 2.66 12.51 5.70
N ASP A 14 3.02 12.22 6.95
CA ASP A 14 4.00 13.03 7.70
C ASP A 14 5.37 13.07 7.00
N LEU A 15 5.81 11.96 6.40
CA LEU A 15 7.04 11.91 5.60
C LEU A 15 7.01 12.85 4.40
N VAL A 16 5.86 12.95 3.71
CA VAL A 16 5.70 13.87 2.57
C VAL A 16 5.71 15.32 3.03
N ASP A 17 5.06 15.62 4.15
CA ASP A 17 4.97 16.98 4.69
C ASP A 17 6.34 17.50 5.19
N ARG A 18 7.19 16.60 5.71
CA ARG A 18 8.54 16.92 6.21
C ARG A 18 9.66 16.72 5.19
N ALA A 19 9.31 16.41 3.94
CA ALA A 19 10.28 16.10 2.88
C ALA A 19 11.27 17.26 2.65
N GLY A 20 12.57 16.95 2.51
CA GLY A 20 13.60 17.95 2.22
C GLY A 20 14.22 18.63 3.45
N THR A 21 13.82 18.26 4.67
CA THR A 21 14.38 18.84 5.91
C THR A 21 15.67 18.13 6.36
N ASN A 22 15.58 16.82 6.66
CA ASN A 22 16.70 16.00 7.14
C ASN A 22 17.22 15.00 6.10
N TYR A 23 16.50 14.84 5.00
CA TYR A 23 16.75 13.89 3.93
C TYR A 23 16.14 14.42 2.63
N SER A 24 16.57 13.87 1.49
CA SER A 24 16.04 14.29 0.19
C SER A 24 14.53 14.06 0.10
N ALA A 25 13.83 14.94 -0.62
CA ALA A 25 12.41 14.77 -0.88
C ALA A 25 12.12 13.45 -1.62
N GLU A 26 13.06 12.97 -2.43
CA GLU A 26 12.95 11.67 -3.09
C GLU A 26 12.95 10.52 -2.09
N ALA A 27 13.89 10.49 -1.13
CA ALA A 27 13.93 9.44 -0.11
C ALA A 27 12.63 9.40 0.72
N ALA A 28 12.11 10.59 1.07
CA ALA A 28 10.82 10.72 1.75
C ALA A 28 9.67 10.13 0.93
N ASN A 29 9.57 10.52 -0.34
CA ASN A 29 8.49 10.09 -1.23
C ASN A 29 8.54 8.59 -1.55
N ARG A 30 9.73 8.02 -1.78
CA ARG A 30 9.92 6.57 -1.98
C ARG A 30 9.43 5.81 -0.76
N THR A 31 9.87 6.23 0.43
CA THR A 31 9.47 5.62 1.70
C THR A 31 7.97 5.73 1.93
N ALA A 32 7.39 6.90 1.67
CA ALA A 32 5.96 7.14 1.83
C ALA A 32 5.12 6.23 0.92
N VAL A 33 5.52 6.01 -0.35
CA VAL A 33 4.86 5.03 -1.24
C VAL A 33 4.88 3.64 -0.63
N SER A 34 6.02 3.21 -0.09
CA SER A 34 6.15 1.88 0.51
C SER A 34 5.34 1.73 1.79
N ARG A 35 5.27 2.76 2.64
CA ARG A 35 4.39 2.77 3.82
C ARG A 35 2.90 2.78 3.44
N ALA A 36 2.49 3.57 2.45
CA ALA A 36 1.12 3.58 1.95
C ALA A 36 0.71 2.21 1.40
N TYR A 37 1.61 1.54 0.67
CA TYR A 37 1.38 0.17 0.20
C TYR A 37 1.18 -0.82 1.35
N TYR A 38 2.08 -0.85 2.33
CA TYR A 38 1.96 -1.80 3.46
C TYR A 38 0.71 -1.53 4.30
N ALA A 39 0.34 -0.26 4.50
CA ALA A 39 -0.91 0.10 5.16
C ALA A 39 -2.12 -0.54 4.47
N ALA A 40 -2.26 -0.30 3.17
CA ALA A 40 -3.38 -0.82 2.38
C ALA A 40 -3.37 -2.35 2.26
N PHE A 41 -2.22 -2.94 1.94
CA PHE A 41 -2.10 -4.39 1.74
C PHE A 41 -2.39 -5.17 3.02
N CYS A 42 -1.76 -4.79 4.13
CA CYS A 42 -1.92 -5.53 5.37
C CYS A 42 -3.32 -5.32 5.98
N TRP A 43 -3.89 -4.12 5.86
CA TRP A 43 -5.27 -3.86 6.28
C TRP A 43 -6.25 -4.71 5.47
N ALA A 44 -6.15 -4.67 4.13
CA ALA A 44 -7.00 -5.48 3.25
C ALA A 44 -6.82 -6.98 3.45
N ARG A 45 -5.58 -7.45 3.72
CA ARG A 45 -5.31 -8.84 4.07
C ARG A 45 -6.06 -9.23 5.34
N ASN A 46 -5.90 -8.46 6.42
CA ASN A 46 -6.55 -8.77 7.70
C ASN A 46 -8.08 -8.73 7.58
N TYR A 47 -8.61 -7.78 6.80
CA TYR A 47 -10.04 -7.75 6.43
C TYR A 47 -10.47 -9.04 5.72
N ALA A 48 -9.73 -9.45 4.69
CA ALA A 48 -10.05 -10.67 3.96
C ALA A 48 -9.96 -11.93 4.85
N GLU A 49 -8.98 -12.00 5.76
CA GLU A 49 -8.84 -13.11 6.72
C GLU A 49 -10.03 -13.16 7.69
N SER A 50 -10.41 -12.02 8.27
CA SER A 50 -11.42 -11.96 9.32
C SER A 50 -12.87 -11.95 8.82
N ARG A 51 -13.13 -11.42 7.62
CA ARG A 51 -14.50 -11.21 7.11
C ARG A 51 -14.85 -12.06 5.91
N LEU A 52 -13.86 -12.46 5.11
CA LEU A 52 -14.12 -13.19 3.85
C LEU A 52 -13.69 -14.66 3.94
N GLY A 53 -12.77 -15.00 4.86
CA GLY A 53 -12.23 -16.35 5.01
C GLY A 53 -10.96 -16.60 4.21
N PHE A 54 -10.20 -15.56 3.86
CA PHE A 54 -8.89 -15.71 3.23
C PHE A 54 -7.89 -16.39 4.17
N GLN A 55 -7.06 -17.29 3.63
CA GLN A 55 -6.00 -17.97 4.38
C GLN A 55 -4.62 -17.66 3.80
N ARG A 56 -3.84 -16.84 4.53
CA ARG A 56 -2.45 -16.53 4.18
C ARG A 56 -1.54 -17.76 4.28
N ARG A 57 -0.48 -17.78 3.49
CA ARG A 57 0.58 -18.81 3.53
C ARG A 57 1.93 -18.25 4.01
N SER A 58 1.96 -16.98 4.41
CA SER A 58 3.14 -16.28 4.94
C SER A 58 4.30 -16.23 3.94
N GLY A 59 4.02 -15.90 2.67
CA GLY A 59 5.03 -15.78 1.64
C GLY A 59 4.76 -14.69 0.61
N VAL A 60 5.74 -14.37 -0.24
CA VAL A 60 5.63 -13.32 -1.30
C VAL A 60 4.43 -13.56 -2.23
N GLN A 61 4.04 -14.82 -2.41
CA GLN A 61 2.87 -15.21 -3.20
C GLN A 61 1.54 -14.68 -2.62
N ASP A 62 1.48 -14.38 -1.32
CA ASP A 62 0.26 -13.86 -0.68
C ASP A 62 -0.20 -12.53 -1.28
N HIS A 63 0.71 -11.74 -1.84
CA HIS A 63 0.35 -10.52 -2.56
C HIS A 63 -0.55 -10.82 -3.75
N GLU A 64 -0.20 -11.83 -4.54
CA GLU A 64 -0.99 -12.24 -5.70
C GLU A 64 -2.25 -13.00 -5.27
N ARG A 65 -2.12 -13.93 -4.32
CA ARG A 65 -3.25 -14.74 -3.82
C ARG A 65 -4.35 -13.85 -3.26
N LEU A 66 -4.02 -12.83 -2.47
CA LEU A 66 -5.00 -11.90 -1.93
C LEU A 66 -5.76 -11.18 -3.06
N ARG A 67 -5.06 -10.70 -4.10
CA ARG A 67 -5.71 -10.02 -5.22
C ARG A 67 -6.65 -10.94 -5.99
N ARG A 68 -6.20 -12.16 -6.34
CA ARG A 68 -7.04 -13.16 -7.01
C ARG A 68 -8.27 -13.50 -6.18
N TYR A 69 -8.08 -13.66 -4.87
CA TYR A 69 -9.15 -13.93 -3.93
C TYR A 69 -10.17 -12.78 -3.83
N LEU A 70 -9.70 -11.53 -3.67
CA LEU A 70 -10.58 -10.35 -3.65
C LEU A 70 -11.38 -10.20 -4.95
N THR A 71 -10.77 -10.47 -6.10
CA THR A 71 -11.49 -10.51 -7.38
C THR A 71 -12.60 -11.56 -7.38
N ALA A 72 -12.31 -12.77 -6.92
CA ALA A 72 -13.31 -13.85 -6.81
C ALA A 72 -14.43 -13.53 -5.82
N GLN A 73 -14.16 -12.70 -4.80
CA GLN A 73 -15.14 -12.19 -3.84
C GLN A 73 -15.90 -10.94 -4.34
N GLY A 74 -15.87 -10.65 -5.64
CA GLY A 74 -16.59 -9.51 -6.22
C GLY A 74 -15.97 -8.14 -5.90
N LYS A 75 -14.69 -8.09 -5.49
CA LYS A 75 -13.94 -6.85 -5.19
C LYS A 75 -12.78 -6.58 -6.17
N PRO A 76 -12.99 -6.61 -7.50
CA PRO A 76 -11.92 -6.46 -8.49
C PRO A 76 -11.25 -5.08 -8.44
N GLN A 77 -11.99 -4.04 -8.04
CA GLN A 77 -11.44 -2.68 -7.92
C GLN A 77 -10.42 -2.57 -6.79
N MET A 78 -10.71 -3.16 -5.63
CA MET A 78 -9.77 -3.25 -4.51
C MET A 78 -8.50 -4.02 -4.92
N ALA A 79 -8.67 -5.17 -5.60
CA ALA A 79 -7.55 -5.96 -6.12
C ALA A 79 -6.68 -5.16 -7.10
N SER A 80 -7.29 -4.43 -8.04
CA SER A 80 -6.58 -3.56 -8.99
C SER A 80 -5.80 -2.44 -8.29
N ARG A 81 -6.40 -1.79 -7.28
CA ARG A 81 -5.72 -0.77 -6.47
C ARG A 81 -4.49 -1.33 -5.76
N LEU A 82 -4.61 -2.51 -5.13
CA LEU A 82 -3.48 -3.19 -4.49
C LEU A 82 -2.37 -3.54 -5.49
N ASN A 83 -2.74 -3.96 -6.71
CA ASN A 83 -1.75 -4.23 -7.76
C ASN A 83 -0.99 -2.96 -8.16
N ARG A 84 -1.72 -1.86 -8.35
CA ARG A 84 -1.14 -0.56 -8.71
C ARG A 84 -0.20 -0.03 -7.61
N LEU A 85 -0.61 -0.12 -6.35
CA LEU A 85 0.23 0.25 -5.21
C LEU A 85 1.52 -0.58 -5.16
N ARG A 86 1.42 -1.90 -5.40
CA ARG A 86 2.60 -2.79 -5.45
C ARG A 86 3.56 -2.40 -6.57
N GLY A 87 3.04 -2.04 -7.74
CA GLY A 87 3.85 -1.53 -8.85
C GLY A 87 4.66 -0.31 -8.43
N TRP A 88 3.99 0.73 -7.92
CA TRP A 88 4.69 1.93 -7.45
C TRP A 88 5.69 1.66 -6.34
N ARG A 89 5.38 0.75 -5.42
CA ARG A 89 6.31 0.31 -4.37
C ARG A 89 7.56 -0.31 -4.96
N ASN A 90 7.40 -1.24 -5.90
CA ASN A 90 8.54 -1.90 -6.55
C ASN A 90 9.46 -0.87 -7.23
N ASP A 91 8.89 0.04 -8.00
CA ASP A 91 9.67 1.09 -8.66
C ASP A 91 10.42 1.94 -7.63
N CYS A 92 9.76 2.33 -6.52
CA CYS A 92 10.39 3.12 -5.46
C CYS A 92 11.48 2.37 -4.69
N ASP A 93 11.32 1.06 -4.46
CA ASP A 93 12.22 0.24 -3.66
C ASP A 93 13.44 -0.25 -4.46
N TYR A 94 13.34 -0.41 -5.78
CA TYR A 94 14.35 -1.11 -6.59
C TYR A 94 14.91 -0.35 -7.78
N ASP A 95 14.21 0.65 -8.33
CA ASP A 95 14.70 1.37 -9.51
C ASP A 95 15.62 2.53 -9.09
N ASP A 96 16.77 2.67 -9.76
CA ASP A 96 17.69 3.81 -9.53
C ASP A 96 17.02 5.16 -9.82
N GLN A 97 16.07 5.20 -10.76
CA GLN A 97 15.39 6.41 -11.21
C GLN A 97 13.88 6.23 -11.20
N VAL A 98 13.17 7.06 -10.44
CA VAL A 98 11.70 7.03 -10.36
C VAL A 98 11.12 8.34 -10.88
N PRO A 99 10.84 8.43 -12.19
CA PRO A 99 10.31 9.66 -12.77
C PRO A 99 8.93 9.98 -12.20
N ASN A 100 8.67 11.28 -12.02
CA ASN A 100 7.40 11.81 -11.50
C ASN A 100 7.02 11.30 -10.10
N ILE A 101 8.00 11.06 -9.23
CA ILE A 101 7.75 10.49 -7.89
C ILE A 101 6.77 11.32 -7.05
N SER A 102 6.81 12.65 -7.14
CA SER A 102 5.88 13.54 -6.42
C SER A 102 4.41 13.31 -6.79
N ASN A 103 4.12 12.89 -8.03
CA ASN A 103 2.76 12.53 -8.47
C ASN A 103 2.39 11.10 -8.07
N ARG A 104 3.36 10.19 -8.11
CA ARG A 104 3.20 8.78 -7.69
C ARG A 104 2.85 8.69 -6.20
N VAL A 105 3.55 9.43 -5.32
CA VAL A 105 3.29 9.42 -3.87
C VAL A 105 1.89 9.94 -3.54
N LYS A 106 1.46 11.06 -4.13
CA LYS A 106 0.09 11.59 -3.96
C LYS A 106 -0.96 10.57 -4.39
N SER A 107 -0.71 9.89 -5.50
CA SER A 107 -1.59 8.83 -6.00
C SER A 107 -1.60 7.62 -5.08
N ALA A 108 -0.45 7.20 -4.57
CA ALA A 108 -0.31 6.09 -3.63
C ALA A 108 -1.07 6.35 -2.32
N LEU A 109 -0.91 7.52 -1.70
CA LEU A 109 -1.63 7.91 -0.49
C LEU A 109 -3.15 7.86 -0.70
N LYS A 110 -3.64 8.46 -1.79
CA LYS A 110 -5.07 8.46 -2.14
C LYS A 110 -5.59 7.05 -2.40
N THR A 111 -4.84 6.22 -3.12
CA THR A 111 -5.24 4.85 -3.44
C THR A 111 -5.23 3.97 -2.19
N ALA A 112 -4.26 4.11 -1.29
CA ALA A 112 -4.19 3.38 -0.04
C ALA A 112 -5.38 3.72 0.87
N ASN A 113 -5.71 5.01 1.02
CA ASN A 113 -6.87 5.45 1.78
C ASN A 113 -8.18 4.83 1.26
N LYS A 114 -8.36 4.78 -0.07
CA LYS A 114 -9.54 4.14 -0.69
C LYS A 114 -9.64 2.65 -0.35
N VAL A 115 -8.53 1.91 -0.45
CA VAL A 115 -8.53 0.48 -0.10
C VAL A 115 -8.94 0.27 1.37
N ILE A 116 -8.43 1.10 2.28
CA ILE A 116 -8.77 1.04 3.70
C ILE A 116 -10.25 1.33 3.93
N GLN A 117 -10.82 2.34 3.27
CA GLN A 117 -12.24 2.69 3.37
C GLN A 117 -13.18 1.64 2.77
N GLU A 118 -12.74 0.89 1.76
CA GLU A 118 -13.51 -0.20 1.14
C GLU A 118 -13.55 -1.48 2.01
N CYS A 119 -12.76 -1.55 3.09
CA CYS A 119 -12.73 -2.67 4.04
C CYS A 119 -13.69 -2.44 5.21
N ILE A 120 -14.98 -2.79 5.02
CA ILE A 120 -16.08 -2.66 5.98
C ILE A 120 -16.56 -4.05 6.41
#